data_AF-V5H6S0-F1
#
_entry.id   AF-V5H6S0-F1
#
_cell.length_a   1.000
_cell.length_b   1.000
_cell.length_c   1.000
_cell.angle_alpha   90.00
_cell.angle_beta   90.00
_cell.angle_gamma   90.00
#
_symmetry.space_group_name_H-M   'P 1'
#
loop_
_entity.id
_entity.type
_entity.pdbx_description
1 polymer ?
#
loop_
_entity_poly.entity_id
_entity_poly.type
_entity_poly.pdbx_seq_one_letter_code
_entity_poly.pdbx_strand_id
1 'polypeptide(L)'
;FEALLENSNSPSLQELSKLSWSGIPIKVRGITWRLLSGYLPINLERRNGVLERKRQDYWTLVEKYYYTEHDETNRDIQHQINIDVPRMNPSIPLFQQKTVQLMFERILFIWSIRHPASGYVQ
;
A
#
# COMPACT_ATOMS: atom_id res chain seq x y z
N PHE A 1 14.58 -11.95 -13.68
CA PHE A 1 13.33 -11.42 -13.08
C PHE A 1 12.14 -11.58 -14.01
N GLU A 2 12.11 -10.95 -15.19
CA GLU A 2 10.95 -11.00 -16.12
C GLU A 2 10.52 -12.42 -16.48
N ALA A 3 11.46 -13.27 -16.92
CA ALA A 3 11.19 -14.69 -17.19
C ALA A 3 10.60 -15.47 -15.99
N LEU A 4 10.94 -15.10 -14.76
CA LEU A 4 10.38 -15.74 -13.56
C LEU A 4 8.99 -15.18 -13.22
N LEU A 5 8.64 -13.97 -13.65
CA LEU A 5 7.37 -13.34 -13.34
C LEU A 5 6.27 -13.69 -14.35
N GLU A 6 6.67 -14.05 -15.58
CA GLU A 6 5.80 -14.26 -16.74
C GLU A 6 5.62 -15.74 -17.12
N ASN A 7 6.53 -16.63 -16.71
CA ASN A 7 6.41 -18.06 -17.04
C ASN A 7 5.35 -18.77 -16.17
N SER A 8 4.62 -19.70 -16.79
CA SER A 8 3.62 -20.56 -16.15
C SER A 8 4.22 -21.44 -15.03
N ASN A 9 5.51 -21.76 -15.13
CA ASN A 9 6.31 -22.29 -14.02
C ASN A 9 6.58 -21.16 -13.03
N SER A 10 5.56 -20.81 -12.25
CA SER A 10 5.64 -19.75 -11.25
C SER A 10 6.76 -20.11 -10.26
N PRO A 11 7.78 -19.24 -10.06
CA PRO A 11 8.87 -19.50 -9.15
C PRO A 11 8.32 -19.63 -7.74
N SER A 12 8.94 -20.49 -6.94
CA SER A 12 8.66 -20.51 -5.51
C SER A 12 8.98 -19.13 -4.90
N LEU A 13 8.29 -18.78 -3.82
CA LEU A 13 8.58 -17.54 -3.09
C LEU A 13 10.04 -17.51 -2.59
N GLN A 14 10.62 -18.68 -2.29
CA GLN A 14 12.00 -18.84 -1.85
C GLN A 14 13.01 -18.43 -2.94
N GLU A 15 12.79 -18.86 -4.19
CA GLU A 15 13.64 -18.47 -5.32
C GLU A 15 13.56 -16.97 -5.60
N LEU A 16 12.35 -16.40 -5.54
CA LEU A 16 12.16 -14.96 -5.72
C LEU A 16 12.87 -14.15 -4.62
N SER A 17 12.79 -14.61 -3.37
CA SER A 17 13.51 -13.99 -2.24
C SER A 17 15.02 -14.05 -2.43
N LYS A 18 15.57 -15.22 -2.79
CA LYS A 18 17.01 -15.40 -3.03
C LYS A 18 17.52 -14.49 -4.14
N LEU A 19 16.79 -14.39 -5.24
CA LEU A 19 17.15 -13.51 -6.35
C LEU A 19 17.04 -12.03 -5.99
N SER A 20 16.09 -11.66 -5.14
CA SER A 20 15.84 -10.27 -4.74
C SER A 20 16.85 -9.75 -3.72
N TRP A 21 17.64 -10.63 -3.11
CA TRP A 21 18.58 -10.27 -2.04
C TRP A 21 19.65 -9.26 -2.47
N SER A 22 20.15 -9.36 -3.70
CA SER A 22 21.13 -8.43 -4.27
C SER A 22 20.49 -7.16 -4.87
N GLY A 23 19.17 -7.01 -4.75
CA GLY A 23 18.41 -5.89 -5.27
C GLY A 23 17.48 -6.27 -6.42
N ILE A 24 16.46 -5.44 -6.62
CA ILE A 24 15.42 -5.65 -7.62
C ILE A 24 15.48 -4.54 -8.68
N PRO A 25 15.57 -4.89 -9.98
CA PRO A 25 15.53 -3.91 -11.07
C PRO A 25 14.26 -3.05 -11.02
N ILE A 26 14.39 -1.76 -11.34
CA ILE A 26 13.30 -0.77 -11.22
C ILE A 26 12.03 -1.24 -11.95
N LYS A 27 12.18 -1.77 -13.17
CA LYS A 27 11.07 -2.21 -14.04
C LYS A 27 10.15 -3.25 -13.38
N VAL A 28 10.71 -4.17 -12.58
CA VAL A 28 9.96 -5.27 -11.95
C VAL A 28 9.73 -5.08 -10.46
N ARG A 29 10.33 -4.06 -9.84
CA ARG A 29 10.28 -3.85 -8.39
C ARG A 29 8.86 -3.82 -7.83
N GLY A 30 7.97 -3.11 -8.50
CA GLY A 30 6.58 -2.97 -8.05
C GLY A 30 5.80 -4.28 -8.03
N ILE A 31 6.06 -5.23 -8.94
CA ILE A 31 5.42 -6.55 -8.91
C ILE A 31 6.12 -7.48 -7.92
N THR A 32 7.45 -7.47 -7.89
CA THR A 32 8.24 -8.31 -6.98
C THR A 32 7.92 -8.00 -5.52
N TRP A 33 7.84 -6.73 -5.11
CA TRP A 33 7.46 -6.36 -3.74
C TRP A 33 6.08 -6.86 -3.35
N ARG A 34 5.09 -6.74 -4.25
CA ARG A 34 3.74 -7.25 -4.02
C ARG A 34 3.70 -8.77 -3.83
N LEU A 35 4.59 -9.51 -4.49
CA LEU A 35 4.70 -10.96 -4.32
C LEU A 35 5.42 -11.32 -3.00
N LEU A 36 6.57 -10.69 -2.74
CA LEU A 36 7.38 -10.95 -1.54
C LEU A 36 6.64 -10.60 -0.24
N SER A 37 5.81 -9.56 -0.25
CA SER A 37 4.98 -9.17 0.90
C SER A 37 3.71 -10.00 1.06
N GLY A 38 3.46 -10.98 0.16
CA GLY A 38 2.22 -11.76 0.13
C GLY A 38 0.97 -10.96 -0.28
N TYR A 39 1.12 -9.74 -0.81
CA TYR A 39 0.00 -8.92 -1.27
C TYR A 39 -0.67 -9.53 -2.52
N LEU A 40 0.14 -10.10 -3.43
CA LEU A 40 -0.32 -10.88 -4.58
C LEU A 40 0.12 -12.34 -4.48
N PRO A 41 -0.68 -13.28 -5.00
CA PRO A 41 -0.29 -14.68 -5.09
C PRO A 41 0.85 -14.87 -6.09
N ILE A 42 1.74 -15.83 -5.81
CA ILE A 42 2.76 -16.30 -6.75
C ILE A 42 2.14 -16.87 -8.01
N ASN A 43 1.02 -17.59 -7.90
CA ASN A 43 0.25 -18.11 -9.03
C ASN A 43 -0.25 -16.95 -9.90
N LEU A 44 0.24 -16.89 -11.14
CA LEU A 44 -0.02 -15.81 -12.10
C LEU A 44 -1.50 -15.65 -12.43
N GLU A 45 -2.22 -16.76 -12.70
CA GLU A 45 -3.64 -16.77 -13.09
C GLU A 45 -4.53 -16.13 -12.01
N ARG A 46 -4.17 -16.28 -10.74
CA ARG A 46 -4.93 -15.72 -9.61
C ARG A 46 -4.63 -14.26 -9.31
N ARG A 47 -3.55 -13.67 -9.86
CA ARG A 47 -3.08 -12.33 -9.48
C ARG A 47 -4.12 -11.25 -9.78
N ASN A 48 -4.70 -11.25 -10.97
CA ASN A 48 -5.64 -10.20 -11.40
C ASN A 48 -6.92 -10.22 -10.54
N GLY A 49 -7.53 -11.39 -10.33
CA GLY A 49 -8.73 -11.51 -9.50
C GLY A 49 -8.49 -11.12 -8.04
N VAL A 50 -7.33 -11.47 -7.47
CA VAL A 50 -6.98 -11.06 -6.10
C VAL A 50 -6.73 -9.55 -6.02
N LEU A 51 -6.06 -8.96 -7.01
CA LEU A 51 -5.79 -7.53 -7.05
C LEU A 51 -7.08 -6.72 -7.14
N GLU A 52 -8.01 -7.14 -8.00
CA GLU A 52 -9.27 -6.45 -8.20
C GLU A 52 -10.12 -6.47 -6.93
N ARG A 53 -10.27 -7.64 -6.31
CA ARG A 53 -10.96 -7.76 -5.02
C ARG A 53 -10.34 -6.88 -3.94
N LYS A 54 -9.01 -6.86 -3.80
CA LYS A 54 -8.33 -6.01 -2.81
C LYS A 54 -8.54 -4.52 -3.05
N ARG A 55 -8.64 -4.09 -4.32
CA ARG A 55 -8.94 -2.70 -4.67
C ARG A 55 -10.38 -2.35 -4.33
N GLN A 56 -11.33 -3.24 -4.62
CA GLN A 56 -12.71 -3.06 -4.24
C GLN A 56 -12.87 -2.97 -2.72
N ASP A 57 -12.21 -3.87 -1.98
CA ASP A 57 -12.20 -3.85 -0.51
C ASP A 57 -11.68 -2.51 0.01
N TYR A 58 -10.59 -1.98 -0.57
CA TYR A 58 -10.08 -0.66 -0.23
C TYR A 58 -11.12 0.45 -0.46
N TRP A 59 -11.79 0.48 -1.62
CA TRP A 59 -12.79 1.50 -1.90
C TRP A 59 -14.01 1.41 -0.98
N THR A 60 -14.45 0.20 -0.63
CA THR A 60 -15.48 0.01 0.40
C THR A 60 -15.03 0.59 1.75
N LEU A 61 -13.76 0.46 2.13
CA LEU A 61 -13.22 1.11 3.34
C LEU A 61 -13.21 2.63 3.22
N VAL A 62 -12.84 3.17 2.05
CA VAL A 62 -12.85 4.61 1.79
C VAL A 62 -14.25 5.18 1.96
N GLU A 63 -15.25 4.58 1.31
CA GLU A 63 -16.65 4.99 1.43
C GLU A 63 -17.13 4.90 2.87
N LYS A 64 -16.82 3.81 3.56
CA LYS A 64 -17.28 3.59 4.94
C LYS A 64 -16.67 4.55 5.94
N TYR A 65 -15.38 4.89 5.80
CA TYR A 65 -14.62 5.55 6.88
C TYR A 65 -14.08 6.92 6.54
N TYR A 66 -13.73 7.19 5.28
CA TYR A 66 -13.03 8.44 4.93
C TYR A 66 -13.98 9.56 4.51
N TYR A 67 -15.11 9.22 3.87
CA TYR A 67 -16.10 10.22 3.44
C TYR A 67 -17.29 10.37 4.40
N THR A 68 -17.56 9.37 5.24
CA THR A 68 -18.63 9.47 6.25
C THR A 68 -18.21 10.47 7.34
N GLU A 69 -19.10 11.42 7.66
CA GLU A 69 -18.80 12.55 8.55
C GLU A 69 -18.28 12.16 9.94
N HIS A 70 -17.44 13.06 10.45
CA HIS A 70 -16.56 12.97 11.61
C HIS A 70 -17.16 12.31 12.86
N ASP A 71 -16.78 11.05 13.07
CA ASP A 71 -16.74 10.47 14.42
C ASP A 71 -15.72 11.28 15.22
N GLU A 72 -16.18 12.05 16.22
CA GLU A 72 -15.33 12.88 17.10
C GLU A 72 -14.16 12.07 17.68
N THR A 73 -14.36 10.76 17.84
CA THR A 73 -13.37 9.78 18.32
C THR A 73 -12.07 9.77 17.52
N ASN A 74 -12.11 10.09 16.22
CA ASN A 74 -10.94 9.99 15.33
C ASN A 74 -10.34 11.34 14.94
N ARG A 75 -10.83 12.44 15.52
CA ARG A 75 -10.39 13.81 15.17
C ARG A 75 -8.89 14.01 15.44
N ASP A 76 -8.39 13.48 16.55
CA ASP A 76 -6.97 13.63 16.93
C ASP A 76 -6.04 12.89 15.96
N ILE A 77 -6.42 11.67 15.55
CA ILE A 77 -5.70 10.88 14.53
C ILE A 77 -5.66 11.65 13.21
N GLN A 78 -6.81 12.17 12.78
CA GLN A 78 -6.91 12.94 11.53
C GLN A 78 -6.07 14.23 11.60
N HIS A 79 -6.10 14.93 12.72
CA HIS A 79 -5.32 16.14 12.93
C HIS A 79 -3.81 15.88 12.85
N GLN A 80 -3.33 14.83 13.52
CA GLN A 80 -1.91 14.46 13.49
C GLN A 80 -1.44 14.10 12.07
N ILE A 81 -2.22 13.29 11.34
CA ILE A 81 -1.92 12.94 9.95
C ILE A 81 -1.87 14.19 9.06
N ASN A 82 -2.78 15.15 9.26
CA ASN A 82 -2.81 16.40 8.48
C ASN A 82 -1.62 17.31 8.76
N ILE A 83 -1.00 17.22 9.94
CA ILE A 83 0.27 17.90 10.24
C ILE A 83 1.44 17.16 9.58
N ASP A 84 1.40 15.83 9.56
CA ASP A 84 2.55 15.00 9.25
C ASP A 84 2.73 14.77 7.75
N VAL A 85 1.65 14.61 7.01
CA VAL A 85 1.70 14.35 5.57
C VAL A 85 2.41 15.48 4.81
N PRO A 86 2.12 16.79 5.03
CA PRO A 86 2.82 17.86 4.33
C PRO A 86 4.33 17.91 4.60
N ARG A 87 4.78 17.47 5.78
CA ARG A 87 6.20 17.45 6.17
C ARG A 87 6.95 16.17 5.73
N MET A 88 6.28 15.22 5.06
CA MET A 88 6.93 14.02 4.55
C MET A 88 7.91 14.35 3.40
N ASN A 89 9.20 14.07 3.63
CA ASN A 89 10.29 14.21 2.66
C ASN A 89 10.18 15.49 1.79
N PRO A 90 10.40 16.67 2.40
CA PRO A 90 10.14 17.97 1.76
C PRO A 90 11.03 18.22 0.53
N SER A 91 12.15 17.52 0.41
CA SER A 91 13.10 17.66 -0.69
C SER A 91 12.66 16.97 -1.99
N ILE A 92 11.62 16.12 -1.95
CA ILE A 92 11.10 15.43 -3.14
C ILE A 92 9.76 16.07 -3.55
N PRO A 93 9.68 16.76 -4.70
CA PRO A 93 8.48 17.49 -5.12
C PRO A 93 7.21 16.65 -5.24
N LEU A 94 7.34 15.34 -5.50
CA LEU A 94 6.22 14.41 -5.58
C LEU A 94 5.35 14.45 -4.31
N PHE A 95 5.96 14.53 -3.12
CA PHE A 95 5.21 14.53 -1.84
C PHE A 95 4.53 15.87 -1.52
N GLN A 96 4.86 16.92 -2.26
CA GLN A 96 4.22 18.23 -2.13
C GLN A 96 2.97 18.37 -3.02
N GLN A 97 2.75 17.41 -3.93
CA GLN A 97 1.54 17.38 -4.75
C GLN A 97 0.31 17.05 -3.89
N LYS A 98 -0.73 17.89 -3.95
CA LYS A 98 -1.94 17.69 -3.13
C LYS A 98 -2.61 16.33 -3.36
N THR A 99 -2.61 15.83 -4.59
CA THR A 99 -3.13 14.50 -4.90
C THR A 99 -2.38 13.40 -4.14
N VAL A 100 -1.06 13.49 -4.04
CA VAL A 100 -0.23 12.54 -3.30
C VAL A 100 -0.51 12.66 -1.81
N GLN A 101 -0.57 13.88 -1.27
CA GLN A 101 -0.91 14.11 0.14
C GLN A 101 -2.28 13.50 0.51
N LEU A 102 -3.31 13.75 -0.30
CA LEU A 102 -4.65 13.16 -0.09
C LEU A 102 -4.63 11.62 -0.14
N MET A 103 -3.78 11.02 -0.98
CA MET A 103 -3.61 9.56 -1.00
C MET A 103 -2.99 9.05 0.31
N PHE A 104 -1.94 9.72 0.80
CA PHE A 104 -1.30 9.35 2.07
C PHE A 104 -2.23 9.57 3.27
N GLU A 105 -2.88 10.73 3.36
CA GLU A 105 -3.86 11.05 4.40
C GLU A 105 -4.91 9.92 4.50
N ARG A 106 -5.50 9.53 3.37
CA ARG A 106 -6.53 8.48 3.33
C ARG A 106 -6.00 7.10 3.70
N ILE A 107 -4.83 6.71 3.22
CA ILE A 107 -4.23 5.40 3.53
C ILE A 107 -3.89 5.31 5.02
N LEU A 108 -3.24 6.33 5.57
CA LEU A 108 -2.83 6.37 6.97
C LEU A 108 -4.05 6.39 7.89
N PHE A 109 -5.05 7.22 7.58
CA PHE A 109 -6.26 7.33 8.39
C PHE A 109 -7.01 6.00 8.47
N ILE A 110 -7.30 5.37 7.32
CA ILE A 110 -8.01 4.08 7.28
C ILE A 110 -7.21 2.99 8.00
N TRP A 111 -5.88 3.00 7.89
CA TRP A 111 -5.06 2.05 8.62
C TRP A 111 -5.16 2.27 10.13
N SER A 112 -5.01 3.51 10.61
CA SER A 112 -4.98 3.84 12.03
C SER A 112 -6.28 3.50 12.76
N ILE A 113 -7.45 3.85 12.20
CA ILE A 113 -8.74 3.55 12.84
C ILE A 113 -9.05 2.04 12.88
N ARG A 114 -8.44 1.25 11.97
CA ARG A 114 -8.58 -0.21 11.93
C ARG A 114 -7.60 -0.93 12.85
N HIS A 115 -6.64 -0.21 13.43
CA HIS A 115 -5.65 -0.74 14.36
C HIS A 115 -5.63 0.13 15.64
N PRO A 116 -6.73 0.15 16.42
CA PRO A 116 -6.90 1.09 17.54
C PRO A 116 -5.88 0.93 18.67
N ALA A 117 -5.26 -0.25 18.81
CA ALA A 117 -4.18 -0.47 19.77
C ALA A 117 -2.90 0.31 19.41
N SER A 118 -2.72 0.69 18.15
CA SER A 118 -1.56 1.45 17.66
C SER A 118 -1.93 2.87 17.23
N GLY A 119 -3.07 3.06 16.56
CA GLY A 119 -3.49 4.36 16.05
C GLY A 119 -2.56 4.89 14.94
N TYR A 120 -2.30 6.19 14.94
CA TYR A 120 -1.25 6.79 14.10
C TYR A 120 -0.03 7.09 14.97
N VAL A 121 1.16 6.75 14.48
CA VAL A 121 2.45 6.98 15.16
C VAL A 121 3.41 7.59 14.14
N GLN A 122 4.09 8.66 14.54
CA GLN A 122 5.07 9.39 13.73
C GLN A 122 6.38 8.60 13.58
#